data_AF-A0A372R3K7-F1
#
_entry.id   AF-A0A372R3K7-F1
#
_cell.length_a   1.000
_cell.length_b   1.000
_cell.length_c   1.000
_cell.angle_alpha   90.00
_cell.angle_beta   90.00
_cell.angle_gamma   90.00
#
_symmetry.space_group_name_H-M   'P 1'
#
loop_
_entity.id
_entity.type
_entity.pdbx_description
1 polymer ?
#
loop_
_entity_poly.entity_id
_entity_poly.type
_entity_poly.pdbx_seq_one_letter_code
_entity_poly.pdbx_strand_id
1 'polypeptide(L)'
;MAMMAPTSVFEMQRLTVKELWNNNIRKPSEIIKMTGFSKFTVYDIINCLKKTGSVEHLPVPSCPLVLIPKKRQYLGRLLKNDNATTSALMTIKLNNLPWSIPLLKESHVEACLKWALNYIQDDWTHTIFSDKRLIEVALFTENMNSAKYYEILQSQLLPNAYHIGYGWNF
;
A
#
# COMPACT_ATOMS: atom_id res chain seq x y z
N MET A 1 -21.48 34.55 -14.19
CA MET A 1 -20.50 33.44 -14.26
C MET A 1 -20.48 32.99 -15.71
N ALA A 2 -19.44 33.36 -16.48
CA ALA A 2 -19.41 33.10 -17.92
C ALA A 2 -19.17 31.60 -18.15
N MET A 3 -20.12 30.92 -18.80
CA MET A 3 -19.93 29.52 -19.23
C MET A 3 -18.90 29.51 -20.34
N MET A 4 -17.82 28.72 -20.18
CA MET A 4 -16.90 28.45 -21.29
C MET A 4 -17.70 27.83 -22.44
N ALA A 5 -17.37 28.22 -23.67
CA ALA A 5 -17.96 27.59 -24.84
C ALA A 5 -17.69 26.06 -24.79
N PRO A 6 -18.68 25.22 -25.10
CA PRO A 6 -18.52 23.77 -25.04
C PRO A 6 -17.40 23.32 -25.98
N THR A 7 -16.50 22.48 -25.48
CA THR A 7 -15.33 22.02 -26.25
C THR A 7 -15.64 20.81 -27.12
N SER A 8 -16.73 20.10 -26.84
CA SER A 8 -17.18 18.94 -27.60
C SER A 8 -18.70 18.89 -27.79
N VAL A 9 -19.16 18.12 -28.78
CA VAL A 9 -20.59 17.89 -29.06
C VAL A 9 -21.30 17.26 -27.86
N PHE A 10 -20.64 16.33 -27.16
CA PHE A 10 -21.23 15.68 -25.98
C PHE A 10 -21.36 16.63 -24.79
N GLU A 11 -20.41 17.55 -24.61
CA GLU A 11 -20.53 18.62 -23.60
C GLU A 11 -21.68 19.56 -23.92
N MET A 12 -21.81 19.97 -25.19
CA MET A 12 -22.93 20.79 -25.63
C MET A 12 -24.28 20.13 -25.30
N GLN A 13 -24.45 18.85 -25.66
CA GLN A 13 -25.69 18.11 -25.35
C GLN A 13 -25.99 18.06 -23.85
N ARG A 14 -24.99 17.82 -23.00
CA ARG A 14 -25.13 17.81 -21.54
C ARG A 14 -25.56 19.16 -21.00
N LEU A 15 -24.92 20.25 -21.45
CA LEU A 15 -25.23 21.60 -21.01
C LEU A 15 -26.63 22.03 -21.44
N THR A 16 -27.02 21.78 -22.70
CA THR A 16 -28.37 22.09 -23.20
C THR A 16 -29.45 21.36 -22.41
N VAL A 17 -29.27 20.06 -22.15
CA VAL A 17 -30.24 19.30 -21.35
C VAL A 17 -30.28 19.78 -19.89
N LYS A 18 -29.14 20.16 -19.31
CA LYS A 18 -29.08 20.76 -17.95
C LYS A 18 -29.82 22.09 -17.89
N GLU A 19 -29.69 22.93 -18.90
CA GLU A 19 -30.38 24.21 -18.99
C GLU A 19 -31.90 24.02 -19.10
N LEU A 20 -32.37 23.12 -19.97
CA LEU A 20 -33.79 22.76 -20.07
C LEU A 20 -34.34 22.21 -18.75
N TRP A 21 -33.55 21.40 -18.05
CA TRP A 21 -33.90 20.89 -16.73
C TRP A 21 -34.06 22.00 -15.68
N ASN A 22 -33.15 22.98 -15.68
CA ASN A 22 -33.21 24.15 -14.80
C ASN A 22 -34.42 25.04 -15.12
N ASN A 23 -34.83 25.10 -16.39
CA ASN A 23 -36.04 25.78 -16.85
C ASN A 23 -37.34 24.99 -16.60
N ASN A 24 -37.32 23.99 -15.70
CA ASN A 24 -38.44 23.14 -15.30
C ASN A 24 -39.03 22.23 -16.39
N ILE A 25 -38.35 22.04 -17.53
CA ILE A 25 -38.76 21.05 -18.53
C ILE A 25 -38.21 19.69 -18.12
N ARG A 26 -39.04 18.88 -17.44
CA ARG A 26 -38.61 17.59 -16.85
C ARG A 26 -38.99 16.37 -17.68
N LYS A 27 -39.85 16.51 -18.69
CA LYS A 27 -40.32 15.38 -19.50
C LYS A 27 -39.29 15.06 -20.59
N PRO A 28 -38.71 13.84 -20.63
CA PRO A 28 -37.71 13.47 -21.62
C PRO A 28 -38.22 13.60 -23.06
N SER A 29 -39.51 13.31 -23.30
CA SER A 29 -40.12 13.39 -24.62
C SER A 29 -40.18 14.81 -25.18
N GLU A 30 -40.40 15.82 -24.33
CA GLU A 30 -40.38 17.22 -24.71
C GLU A 30 -38.96 17.67 -25.05
N ILE A 31 -37.98 17.28 -24.23
CA ILE A 31 -36.57 17.56 -24.47
C ILE A 31 -36.12 16.96 -25.81
N ILE A 32 -36.47 15.70 -26.09
CA ILE A 32 -36.12 15.03 -27.37
C ILE A 32 -36.73 15.77 -28.56
N LYS A 33 -37.98 16.23 -28.47
CA LYS A 33 -38.63 16.99 -29.53
C LYS A 33 -38.00 18.37 -29.76
N MET A 34 -37.56 19.03 -28.69
CA MET A 34 -36.93 20.35 -28.75
C MET A 34 -35.50 20.29 -29.29
N THR A 35 -34.70 19.29 -28.87
CA THR A 35 -33.26 19.24 -29.19
C THR A 35 -32.94 18.34 -30.37
N GLY A 36 -33.80 17.37 -30.70
CA GLY A 36 -33.50 16.33 -31.70
C GLY A 36 -32.44 15.32 -31.27
N PHE A 37 -32.04 15.32 -29.99
CA PHE A 37 -31.03 14.38 -29.49
C PHE A 37 -31.55 12.94 -29.43
N SER A 38 -30.63 11.98 -29.50
CA SER A 38 -30.96 10.57 -29.34
C SER A 38 -31.66 10.33 -28.00
N LYS A 39 -32.69 9.45 -28.04
CA LYS A 39 -33.43 9.03 -26.85
C LYS A 39 -32.47 8.56 -25.75
N PHE A 40 -31.52 7.69 -26.05
CA PHE A 40 -30.58 7.15 -25.06
C PHE A 40 -29.81 8.26 -24.34
N THR A 41 -29.25 9.20 -25.10
CA THR A 41 -28.48 10.33 -24.56
C THR A 41 -29.30 11.17 -23.60
N VAL A 42 -30.54 11.53 -23.95
CA VAL A 42 -31.41 12.33 -23.09
C VAL A 42 -31.75 11.59 -21.80
N TYR A 43 -32.09 10.30 -21.88
CA TYR A 43 -32.41 9.50 -20.70
C TYR A 43 -31.19 9.33 -19.78
N ASP A 44 -30.01 9.09 -20.32
CA ASP A 44 -28.78 8.95 -19.53
C ASP A 44 -28.44 10.24 -18.78
N ILE A 45 -28.51 11.38 -19.47
CA ILE A 45 -28.24 12.69 -18.85
C ILE A 45 -29.26 12.98 -17.73
N ILE A 46 -30.55 12.74 -17.97
CA ILE A 46 -31.60 12.94 -16.95
C ILE A 46 -31.40 12.00 -15.76
N ASN A 47 -31.02 10.75 -15.99
CA ASN A 47 -30.71 9.80 -14.92
C ASN A 47 -29.52 10.27 -14.08
N CYS A 48 -28.48 10.84 -14.71
CA CYS A 48 -27.36 11.46 -14.01
C CYS A 48 -27.81 12.68 -13.18
N LEU A 49 -28.66 13.56 -13.74
CA LEU A 49 -29.22 14.72 -13.04
C LEU A 49 -30.07 14.30 -11.83
N LYS A 50 -30.91 13.28 -11.95
CA LYS A 50 -31.72 12.76 -10.84
C LYS A 50 -30.89 12.17 -9.71
N LYS A 51 -29.79 11.49 -10.05
CA LYS A 51 -28.92 10.82 -9.06
C LYS A 51 -27.98 11.79 -8.35
N THR A 52 -27.32 12.66 -9.12
CA THR A 52 -26.16 13.43 -8.63
C THR A 52 -26.41 14.94 -8.67
N GLY A 53 -27.45 15.41 -9.37
CA GLY A 53 -27.68 16.84 -9.62
C GLY A 53 -26.69 17.47 -10.60
N SER A 54 -25.73 16.69 -11.11
CA SER A 54 -24.68 17.14 -12.03
C SER A 54 -24.65 16.30 -13.30
N VAL A 55 -24.17 16.94 -14.38
CA VAL A 55 -23.91 16.33 -15.69
C VAL A 55 -22.43 16.38 -16.04
N GLU A 56 -21.58 16.72 -15.08
CA GLU A 56 -20.13 16.69 -15.28
C GLU A 56 -19.67 15.27 -15.57
N HIS A 57 -18.66 15.16 -16.43
CA HIS A 57 -18.05 13.89 -16.75
C HIS A 57 -17.15 13.47 -15.58
N LEU A 58 -17.44 12.32 -14.97
CA LEU A 58 -16.57 11.76 -13.94
C LEU A 58 -15.28 11.25 -14.57
N PRO A 59 -14.11 11.47 -13.94
CA PRO A 59 -12.87 10.89 -14.43
C PRO A 59 -13.02 9.36 -14.48
N VAL A 60 -12.69 8.77 -15.63
CA VAL A 60 -12.70 7.31 -15.78
C VAL A 60 -11.64 6.75 -14.84
N PRO A 61 -11.97 5.79 -13.96
CA PRO A 61 -10.96 5.13 -13.15
C PRO A 61 -9.93 4.51 -14.09
N SER A 62 -8.67 4.96 -13.97
CA SER A 62 -7.58 4.42 -14.76
C SER A 62 -7.38 2.94 -14.45
N CYS A 63 -6.79 2.22 -15.40
CA CYS A 63 -6.43 0.82 -15.21
C CYS A 63 -5.64 0.63 -13.89
N PRO A 64 -5.92 -0.44 -13.13
CA PRO A 64 -5.16 -0.74 -11.92
C PRO A 64 -3.66 -0.75 -12.20
N LEU A 65 -2.89 -0.09 -11.35
CA LEU A 65 -1.44 -0.06 -11.50
C LEU A 65 -0.86 -1.45 -11.22
N VAL A 66 0.04 -1.90 -12.10
CA VAL A 66 0.75 -3.20 -11.97
C VAL A 66 1.47 -3.32 -10.63
N LEU A 67 1.96 -2.20 -10.10
CA LEU A 67 2.65 -2.13 -8.81
C LEU A 67 1.76 -1.48 -7.74
N ILE A 68 1.45 -2.25 -6.71
CA ILE A 68 0.81 -1.79 -5.47
C ILE A 68 1.67 -0.68 -4.82
N PRO A 69 1.08 0.36 -4.17
CA PRO A 69 1.82 1.44 -3.53
C PRO A 69 3.04 1.00 -2.69
N LYS A 70 2.94 -0.08 -1.90
CA LYS A 70 4.06 -0.62 -1.11
C LYS A 70 5.24 -1.08 -1.96
N LYS A 71 4.98 -1.85 -3.04
CA LYS A 71 6.03 -2.30 -3.96
C LYS A 71 6.69 -1.12 -4.66
N ARG A 72 5.94 -0.06 -4.99
CA ARG A 72 6.50 1.19 -5.57
C ARG A 72 7.45 1.90 -4.62
N GLN A 73 7.07 2.07 -3.35
CA GLN A 73 7.93 2.69 -2.35
C GLN A 73 9.22 1.89 -2.14
N TYR A 74 9.12 0.56 -2.05
CA TYR A 74 10.27 -0.30 -1.88
C TYR A 74 11.21 -0.27 -3.10
N LEU A 75 10.66 -0.32 -4.32
CA LEU A 75 11.44 -0.13 -5.55
C LEU A 75 12.19 1.21 -5.53
N GLY A 76 11.55 2.29 -5.09
CA GLY A 76 12.21 3.58 -4.95
C GLY A 76 13.37 3.58 -3.95
N ARG A 77 13.30 2.81 -2.86
CA ARG A 77 14.41 2.63 -1.92
C ARG A 77 15.53 1.77 -2.51
N LEU A 78 15.19 0.68 -3.18
CA LEU A 78 16.16 -0.18 -3.87
C LEU A 78 16.95 0.63 -4.91
N LEU A 79 16.28 1.43 -5.72
CA LEU A 79 16.94 2.27 -6.73
C LEU A 79 17.86 3.34 -6.12
N LYS A 80 17.55 3.84 -4.93
CA LYS A 80 18.41 4.79 -4.20
C LYS A 80 19.69 4.14 -3.68
N ASN A 81 19.62 2.88 -3.26
CA ASN A 81 20.73 2.18 -2.64
C ASN A 81 21.59 1.41 -3.66
N ASP A 82 20.96 0.82 -4.69
CA ASP A 82 21.59 -0.02 -5.70
C ASP A 82 21.28 0.53 -7.11
N ASN A 83 22.16 1.39 -7.65
CA ASN A 83 21.99 1.96 -9.00
C ASN A 83 22.42 1.02 -10.14
N ALA A 84 23.16 -0.06 -9.83
CA ALA A 84 23.77 -0.96 -10.81
C ALA A 84 23.01 -2.30 -11.02
N THR A 85 21.90 -2.52 -10.31
CA THR A 85 21.18 -3.80 -10.39
C THR A 85 20.31 -3.90 -11.65
N THR A 86 20.29 -5.06 -12.31
CA THR A 86 19.42 -5.32 -13.47
C THR A 86 17.95 -5.42 -13.06
N SER A 87 17.04 -4.99 -13.94
CA SER A 87 15.58 -5.06 -13.74
C SER A 87 15.06 -6.45 -13.36
N ALA A 88 15.65 -7.52 -13.89
CA ALA A 88 15.31 -8.91 -13.53
C ALA A 88 15.61 -9.22 -12.06
N LEU A 89 16.78 -8.82 -11.57
CA LEU A 89 17.17 -8.97 -10.17
C LEU A 89 16.31 -8.09 -9.25
N MET A 90 15.94 -6.88 -9.70
CA MET A 90 15.01 -6.02 -8.96
C MET A 90 13.63 -6.68 -8.81
N THR A 91 13.17 -7.39 -9.84
CA THR A 91 11.89 -8.11 -9.81
C THR A 91 11.93 -9.25 -8.80
N ILE A 92 13.03 -10.00 -8.75
CA ILE A 92 13.27 -11.04 -7.74
C ILE A 92 13.26 -10.42 -6.33
N LYS A 93 14.01 -9.34 -6.10
CA LYS A 93 14.02 -8.60 -4.82
C LYS A 93 12.65 -8.06 -4.42
N LEU A 94 11.83 -7.62 -5.38
CA LEU A 94 10.47 -7.10 -5.16
C LEU A 94 9.46 -8.20 -4.84
N ASN A 95 9.65 -9.41 -5.37
CA ASN A 95 8.75 -10.54 -5.14
C ASN A 95 9.11 -11.31 -3.87
N ASN A 96 10.39 -11.30 -3.49
CA ASN A 96 10.90 -11.92 -2.26
C ASN A 96 10.80 -11.00 -1.03
N LEU A 97 10.02 -9.92 -1.10
CA LEU A 97 9.74 -9.08 0.07
C LEU A 97 9.13 -9.95 1.18
N PRO A 98 9.84 -10.18 2.31
CA PRO A 98 9.26 -10.92 3.42
C PRO A 98 8.01 -10.18 3.86
N TRP A 99 6.93 -10.92 4.05
CA TRP A 99 5.64 -10.34 4.39
C TRP A 99 5.74 -9.71 5.78
N SER A 100 6.00 -8.40 5.80
CA SER A 100 5.90 -7.50 6.95
C SER A 100 6.45 -8.05 8.27
N ILE A 101 7.78 -8.14 8.39
CA ILE A 101 8.37 -7.96 9.72
C ILE A 101 8.05 -6.51 10.11
N PRO A 102 7.37 -6.24 11.23
CA PRO A 102 7.16 -4.87 11.68
C PRO A 102 8.54 -4.23 11.80
N LEU A 103 8.80 -3.23 10.97
CA LEU A 103 10.02 -2.43 11.07
C LEU A 103 10.09 -1.95 12.52
N LEU A 104 11.07 -2.48 13.26
CA LEU A 104 11.29 -2.08 14.64
C LEU A 104 11.52 -0.58 14.61
N LYS A 105 10.66 0.17 15.30
CA LYS A 105 10.85 1.59 15.52
C LYS A 105 12.13 1.77 16.33
N GLU A 106 12.79 2.91 16.20
CA GLU A 106 13.98 3.25 17.02
C GLU A 106 13.71 3.04 18.52
N SER A 107 12.50 3.36 18.98
CA SER A 107 12.06 3.12 20.36
C SER A 107 12.05 1.64 20.77
N HIS A 108 11.74 0.72 19.84
CA HIS A 108 11.80 -0.72 20.12
C HIS A 108 13.24 -1.22 20.16
N VAL A 109 14.10 -0.68 19.29
CA VAL A 109 15.55 -1.01 19.30
C VAL A 109 16.17 -0.56 20.62
N GLU A 110 15.88 0.67 21.06
CA GLU A 110 16.38 1.20 22.32
C GLU A 110 15.85 0.40 23.54
N ALA A 111 14.58 0.02 23.53
CA ALA A 111 14.01 -0.83 24.58
C ALA A 111 14.68 -2.21 24.64
N CYS A 112 14.95 -2.83 23.50
CA CYS A 112 15.68 -4.10 23.44
C CYS A 112 17.12 -3.95 23.94
N LEU A 113 17.82 -2.87 23.59
CA LEU A 113 19.19 -2.60 24.05
C LEU A 113 19.23 -2.38 25.57
N LYS A 114 18.30 -1.58 26.12
CA LYS A 114 18.19 -1.37 27.57
C LYS A 114 17.92 -2.67 28.31
N TRP A 115 17.02 -3.50 27.79
CA TRP A 115 16.75 -4.82 28.35
C TRP A 115 18.02 -5.68 28.32
N ALA A 116 18.69 -5.82 27.16
CA ALA A 116 19.90 -6.62 27.05
C ALA A 116 21.02 -6.17 28.00
N LEU A 117 21.21 -4.86 28.17
CA LEU A 117 22.19 -4.31 29.10
C LEU A 117 21.85 -4.62 30.57
N ASN A 118 20.57 -4.54 30.94
CA ASN A 118 20.14 -4.81 32.31
C ASN A 118 20.34 -6.27 32.73
N TYR A 119 20.21 -7.20 31.79
CA TYR A 119 20.29 -8.65 32.05
C TYR A 119 21.64 -9.25 31.62
N ILE A 120 22.65 -8.44 31.30
CA ILE A 120 23.94 -8.94 30.77
C ILE A 120 24.72 -9.78 31.79
N GLN A 121 24.51 -9.54 33.09
CA GLN A 121 25.18 -10.25 34.19
C GLN A 121 24.28 -11.28 34.88
N ASP A 122 23.04 -11.46 34.40
CA ASP A 122 22.10 -12.37 35.04
C ASP A 122 22.52 -13.83 34.85
N ASP A 123 22.23 -14.64 35.86
CA ASP A 123 22.47 -16.07 35.81
C ASP A 123 21.37 -16.76 34.98
N TRP A 124 21.65 -16.89 33.69
CA TRP A 124 20.77 -17.55 32.74
C TRP A 124 20.62 -19.07 33.01
N THR A 125 21.46 -19.69 33.85
CA THR A 125 21.41 -21.13 34.11
C THR A 125 20.18 -21.56 34.92
N HIS A 126 19.57 -20.62 35.66
CA HIS A 126 18.34 -20.83 36.42
C HIS A 126 17.13 -20.08 35.84
N THR A 127 17.26 -19.52 34.64
CA THR A 127 16.18 -18.75 33.99
C THR A 127 15.38 -19.63 33.03
N ILE A 128 14.07 -19.73 33.26
CA ILE A 128 13.14 -20.47 32.38
C ILE A 128 12.34 -19.45 31.55
N PHE A 129 12.47 -19.53 30.22
CA PHE A 129 11.64 -18.75 29.31
C PHE A 129 10.36 -19.51 28.98
N SER A 130 9.23 -18.81 28.97
CA SER A 130 7.97 -19.33 28.48
C SER A 130 7.37 -18.32 27.52
N ASP A 131 7.27 -18.67 26.23
CA ASP A 131 6.47 -17.92 25.26
C ASP A 131 5.15 -18.66 25.03
N LYS A 132 4.06 -17.91 24.98
CA LYS A 132 2.70 -18.42 24.79
C LYS A 132 2.42 -18.62 23.30
N ARG A 133 3.32 -19.29 22.58
CA ARG A 133 3.12 -19.67 21.18
C ARG A 133 3.26 -21.18 21.03
N LEU A 134 2.07 -21.79 20.92
CA LEU A 134 1.77 -23.19 20.61
C LEU A 134 2.42 -24.22 21.54
N ILE A 135 1.55 -24.83 22.35
CA ILE A 135 1.71 -26.15 22.93
C ILE A 135 1.85 -27.14 21.76
N GLU A 136 3.03 -27.22 21.17
CA GLU A 136 3.51 -28.28 20.29
C GLU A 136 4.91 -27.86 19.84
N VAL A 137 5.92 -28.39 20.53
CA VAL A 137 7.16 -28.97 19.97
C VAL A 137 8.21 -28.98 21.07
N ALA A 138 8.59 -30.22 21.41
CA ALA A 138 9.81 -30.63 22.08
C ALA A 138 10.04 -30.10 23.50
N LEU A 139 9.97 -31.05 24.44
CA LEU A 139 10.85 -31.10 25.59
C LEU A 139 12.30 -30.79 25.12
N PHE A 140 12.73 -29.53 25.21
CA PHE A 140 14.15 -29.17 25.15
C PHE A 140 14.77 -29.48 26.51
N THR A 141 14.72 -30.76 26.89
CA THR A 141 15.44 -31.33 28.01
C THR A 141 16.78 -31.81 27.50
N GLU A 142 17.66 -30.88 27.16
CA GLU A 142 19.11 -31.12 27.13
C GLU A 142 19.80 -29.77 27.07
N ASN A 143 20.34 -29.36 28.23
CA ASN A 143 21.24 -28.24 28.48
C ASN A 143 21.57 -27.37 27.25
N MET A 144 20.75 -26.34 27.01
CA MET A 144 21.16 -25.19 26.24
C MET A 144 22.31 -24.52 27.00
N ASN A 145 23.55 -24.68 26.53
CA ASN A 145 24.65 -23.85 26.98
C ASN A 145 24.57 -22.48 26.29
N SER A 146 25.05 -21.42 26.94
CA SER A 146 24.93 -20.06 26.40
C SER A 146 25.55 -19.94 25.00
N ALA A 147 26.59 -20.73 24.70
CA ALA A 147 27.24 -20.81 23.40
C ALA A 147 26.27 -21.19 22.26
N LYS A 148 25.43 -22.23 22.44
CA LYS A 148 24.43 -22.62 21.44
C LYS A 148 23.36 -21.54 21.26
N TYR A 149 22.98 -20.86 22.34
CA TYR A 149 22.03 -19.74 22.25
C TYR A 149 22.63 -18.55 21.47
N TYR A 150 23.90 -18.24 21.69
CA TYR A 150 24.64 -17.24 20.91
C TYR A 150 24.78 -17.62 19.43
N GLU A 151 25.06 -18.88 19.09
CA GLU A 151 25.09 -19.34 17.69
C GLU A 151 23.72 -19.23 17.00
N ILE A 152 22.64 -19.54 17.70
CA ILE A 152 21.27 -19.41 17.17
C ILE A 152 20.91 -17.93 16.98
N LEU A 153 21.23 -17.07 17.95
CA LEU A 153 21.04 -15.62 17.82
C LEU A 153 21.88 -15.05 16.67
N GLN A 154 23.15 -15.44 16.55
CA GLN A 154 24.01 -15.00 15.47
C GLN A 154 23.49 -15.48 14.10
N SER A 155 23.11 -16.76 13.95
CA SER A 155 22.59 -17.27 12.67
C SER A 155 21.25 -16.64 12.26
N GLN A 156 20.44 -16.18 13.21
CA GLN A 156 19.20 -15.43 12.95
C GLN A 156 19.44 -13.93 12.71
N LEU A 157 20.49 -13.34 13.27
CA LEU A 157 20.87 -11.93 13.11
C LEU A 157 21.79 -11.67 11.91
N LEU A 158 22.59 -12.66 11.49
CA LEU A 158 23.55 -12.56 10.39
C LEU A 158 22.93 -12.21 9.02
N PRO A 159 21.68 -12.57 8.66
CA PRO A 159 21.08 -12.06 7.42
C PRO A 159 20.92 -10.54 7.40
N ASN A 160 20.92 -9.87 8.57
CA ASN A 160 20.76 -8.42 8.70
C ASN A 160 22.07 -7.67 8.96
N ALA A 161 23.12 -8.34 9.45
CA ALA A 161 24.39 -7.69 9.78
C ALA A 161 25.33 -7.48 8.58
N TYR A 162 25.24 -8.32 7.54
CA TYR A 162 26.07 -8.15 6.34
C TYR A 162 25.74 -6.92 5.48
N HIS A 163 24.67 -6.19 5.79
CA HIS A 163 24.27 -4.98 5.06
C HIS A 163 24.78 -3.66 5.65
N ILE A 164 25.38 -3.68 6.84
CA ILE A 164 25.93 -2.48 7.47
C ILE A 164 27.36 -2.81 7.87
N GLY A 165 28.33 -2.28 7.11
CA GLY A 165 29.76 -2.61 7.15
C GLY A 165 30.48 -2.32 8.46
N TYR A 166 30.07 -2.96 9.54
CA TYR A 166 30.85 -3.09 10.76
C TYR A 166 31.67 -4.36 10.65
N GLY A 167 32.90 -4.19 10.17
CA GLY A 167 33.93 -5.22 10.28
C GLY A 167 34.25 -5.46 11.75
N TRP A 168 33.85 -6.61 12.27
CA TRP A 168 34.35 -7.11 13.55
C TRP A 168 35.69 -7.77 13.27
N ASN A 169 36.78 -7.10 13.64
CA ASN A 169 38.08 -7.75 13.76
C ASN A 169 38.08 -8.57 15.05
N PHE A 170 38.33 -9.87 14.90
CA PHE A 170 38.49 -10.85 15.98
C PHE A 170 39.70 -10.54 16.87
#